data_AF-A0A537R7X3-F1
#
_entry.id   AF-A0A537R7X3-F1
#
_cell.length_a   1.000
_cell.length_b   1.000
_cell.length_c   1.000
_cell.angle_alpha   90.00
_cell.angle_beta   90.00
_cell.angle_gamma   90.00
#
_symmetry.space_group_name_H-M   'P 1'
#
loop_
_entity.id
_entity.type
_entity.pdbx_description
1 polymer ?
#
loop_
_entity_poly.entity_id
_entity_poly.type
_entity_poly.pdbx_seq_one_letter_code
_entity_poly.pdbx_strand_id
1 'polypeptide(L)' 'MLYFTRWKALAIILTALVVCLCAVPNFFPQERVKTWPLWAQRHIVLGLDLQGGSYLLLEVDSNYVKKEKLD' A
#
# COMPACT_ATOMS: atom_id res chain seq x y z
N MET A 1 -29.69 24.63 -3.90
CA MET A 1 -29.98 23.21 -3.58
C MET A 1 -29.25 22.34 -4.58
N LEU A 2 -28.44 21.38 -4.13
CA LEU A 2 -27.69 20.49 -5.02
C LEU A 2 -28.66 19.52 -5.73
N TYR A 3 -29.09 19.88 -6.93
CA TYR A 3 -29.86 18.98 -7.79
C TYR A 3 -28.92 17.97 -8.44
N PHE A 4 -28.80 16.79 -7.84
CA PHE A 4 -28.08 15.68 -8.44
C PHE A 4 -29.01 14.88 -9.35
N THR A 5 -28.75 14.92 -10.66
CA THR A 5 -29.38 13.98 -11.60
C THR A 5 -29.04 12.55 -11.16
N ARG A 6 -30.03 11.64 -11.13
CA ARG A 6 -29.86 10.24 -10.68
C ARG A 6 -28.69 9.54 -11.39
N TRP A 7 -28.46 9.86 -12.65
CA TRP A 7 -27.32 9.38 -13.45
C TRP A 7 -25.96 9.84 -12.93
N LYS A 8 -25.84 11.09 -12.47
CA LYS A 8 -24.61 11.61 -11.87
C LYS A 8 -24.33 10.91 -10.54
N ALA A 9 -25.36 10.73 -9.72
CA ALA A 9 -25.23 10.00 -8.46
C ALA A 9 -24.80 8.55 -8.68
N LEU A 10 -25.41 7.86 -9.65
CA LEU A 10 -25.06 6.48 -9.99
C LEU A 10 -23.63 6.38 -10.53
N ALA A 11 -23.21 7.30 -11.39
CA ALA A 11 -21.84 7.35 -11.91
C ALA A 11 -20.80 7.57 -10.80
N ILE A 12 -21.09 8.45 -9.84
CA ILE A 12 -20.21 8.70 -8.69
C ILE A 12 -20.07 7.43 -7.84
N ILE A 13 -21.19 6.78 -7.51
CA ILE A 13 -21.18 5.55 -6.70
C ILE A 13 -20.43 4.43 -7.42
N LEU A 14 -20.67 4.23 -8.72
CA LEU A 14 -19.95 3.23 -9.51
C LEU A 14 -18.45 3.50 -9.52
N THR A 15 -18.04 4.76 -9.73
CA THR A 15 -16.63 5.13 -9.74
C THR A 15 -15.98 4.87 -8.38
N ALA A 16 -16.65 5.26 -7.29
CA ALA A 16 -16.17 4.99 -5.94
C ALA A 16 -16.02 3.48 -5.68
N LEU A 17 -17.01 2.67 -6.08
CA LEU A 17 -16.94 1.22 -5.95
C LEU A 17 -15.76 0.62 -6.73
N VAL A 18 -15.53 1.06 -7.96
CA VAL A 18 -14.39 0.58 -8.77
C VAL A 18 -13.06 0.92 -8.09
N VAL A 19 -12.92 2.13 -7.55
CA VAL A 19 -11.71 2.53 -6.79
C VAL A 19 -11.53 1.66 -5.55
N CYS A 20 -12.60 1.37 -4.81
CA CYS A 20 -12.54 0.47 -3.66
C CYS A 20 -12.18 -0.97 -4.06
N LEU A 21 -12.67 -1.46 -5.19
CA LEU A 21 -12.35 -2.80 -5.71
C LEU A 21 -10.86 -2.94 -6.02
N CYS A 22 -10.18 -1.88 -6.46
CA CYS A 22 -8.72 -1.90 -6.66
C CYS A 22 -7.93 -2.13 -5.36
N ALA A 23 -8.50 -1.87 -4.18
CA ALA A 23 -7.86 -2.14 -2.89
C ALA A 23 -8.08 -3.59 -2.39
N VAL A 24 -9.01 -4.34 -3.00
CA VAL A 24 -9.39 -5.71 -2.59
C VAL A 24 -8.21 -6.70 -2.59
N PRO A 25 -7.29 -6.70 -3.59
CA PRO A 25 -6.15 -7.62 -3.57
C PRO A 25 -5.32 -7.52 -2.29
N ASN A 26 -5.23 -6.33 -1.66
CA ASN A 26 -4.44 -6.13 -0.44
C ASN A 26 -4.99 -6.85 0.80
N PHE A 27 -6.26 -7.26 0.80
CA PHE A 27 -6.85 -8.02 1.91
C PHE A 27 -6.62 -9.53 1.80
N PHE A 28 -6.15 -10.01 0.66
CA PHE A 28 -5.92 -11.44 0.42
C PHE A 28 -4.44 -11.79 0.48
N PRO A 29 -4.09 -13.01 0.96
CA PRO A 29 -2.72 -13.48 0.94
C PRO A 29 -2.22 -13.67 -0.49
N GLN A 30 -0.91 -13.45 -0.68
CA GLN A 30 -0.27 -13.48 -2.01
C GLN A 30 -0.50 -14.79 -2.77
N GLU A 31 -0.60 -15.93 -2.07
CA GLU A 31 -0.86 -17.24 -2.69
C GLU A 31 -2.20 -17.29 -3.42
N ARG A 32 -3.24 -16.66 -2.84
CA ARG A 32 -4.57 -16.59 -3.45
C ARG A 32 -4.57 -15.61 -4.62
N VAL A 33 -3.92 -14.46 -4.46
CA VAL A 33 -3.86 -13.43 -5.51
C VAL A 33 -3.07 -13.90 -6.73
N LYS A 34 -2.05 -14.75 -6.57
CA LYS A 34 -1.31 -15.35 -7.70
C LYS A 34 -2.16 -16.24 -8.61
N THR A 35 -3.30 -16.75 -8.15
CA THR A 35 -4.23 -17.54 -8.97
C THR A 35 -5.18 -16.68 -9.82
N TRP A 36 -5.20 -15.36 -9.60
CA TRP A 36 -6.09 -14.43 -10.31
C TRP A 36 -5.51 -14.04 -11.68
N PRO A 37 -6.34 -13.49 -12.60
CA PRO A 37 -5.85 -12.98 -13.87
C PRO A 37 -4.79 -11.89 -13.67
N LEU A 38 -3.80 -11.84 -14.58
CA LEU A 38 -2.57 -11.05 -14.46
C LEU A 38 -2.79 -9.55 -14.10
N TRP A 39 -3.88 -8.97 -14.57
CA TRP A 39 -4.24 -7.57 -14.33
C TRP A 39 -4.69 -7.29 -12.89
N ALA A 40 -5.16 -8.30 -12.16
CA ALA A 40 -5.70 -8.20 -10.80
C ALA A 40 -4.71 -8.66 -9.72
N GLN A 41 -3.49 -9.05 -10.10
CA GLN A 41 -2.46 -9.55 -9.18
C GLN A 41 -1.67 -8.44 -8.47
N ARG A 42 -1.97 -7.17 -8.77
CA ARG A 42 -1.15 -6.03 -8.36
C ARG A 42 -1.54 -5.57 -6.95
N HIS A 43 -0.64 -5.77 -6.00
CA HIS A 43 -0.77 -5.24 -4.65
C HIS A 43 -0.24 -3.80 -4.57
N ILE A 44 -0.82 -3.02 -3.65
CA ILE A 44 -0.31 -1.71 -3.26
C ILE A 44 0.82 -1.94 -2.26
N VAL A 45 1.95 -1.23 -2.42
CA VAL A 45 3.02 -1.27 -1.42
C VAL A 45 2.51 -0.58 -0.16
N LEU A 46 2.21 -1.37 0.86
CA LEU A 46 1.81 -0.87 2.17
C LEU A 46 3.03 -0.24 2.86
N GLY A 47 2.88 0.87 3.56
CA GLY A 47 3.95 1.42 4.40
C GLY A 47 4.25 0.52 5.60
N LEU A 48 5.37 0.73 6.29
CA LEU A 48 5.74 -0.05 7.50
C LEU A 48 4.59 -0.08 8.54
N ASP A 49 3.93 1.05 8.72
CA ASP A 49 2.79 1.20 9.64
C ASP A 49 1.61 0.28 9.28
N LEU A 50 1.40 0.01 7.99
CA LEU A 50 0.32 -0.84 7.48
C LEU A 50 0.75 -2.29 7.23
N GLN A 51 2.05 -2.55 6.98
CA GLN A 51 2.59 -3.91 6.82
C GLN A 51 2.75 -4.62 8.16
N GLY A 52 2.89 -3.86 9.26
CA GLY A 52 3.21 -4.40 10.56
C GLY A 52 4.67 -4.86 10.62
N GLY A 53 5.46 -4.19 11.45
CA GLY A 53 6.87 -4.50 11.63
C GLY A 53 7.63 -3.32 12.22
N SER A 54 8.92 -3.50 12.50
CA SER A 54 9.82 -2.41 12.91
C SER A 54 11.00 -2.34 11.97
N TYR A 55 11.26 -1.14 11.42
CA TYR A 55 12.49 -0.84 10.70
C TYR A 55 13.46 -0.20 11.69
N LEU A 56 14.27 -1.03 12.35
CA LEU A 56 15.31 -0.54 13.25
C LEU A 56 16.48 -0.07 12.40
N LEU A 57 16.55 1.24 12.18
CA LEU A 57 17.72 1.86 11.56
C LEU A 57 18.78 2.00 12.66
N LEU A 58 19.70 1.03 12.71
CA LEU A 58 20.85 1.08 13.59
C LEU A 58 21.87 2.03 12.99
N GLU A 59 21.87 3.26 13.48
CA GLU A 59 22.89 4.24 13.12
C GLU A 59 24.17 3.93 13.90
N VAL A 60 25.24 3.67 13.16
CA VAL A 60 26.57 3.47 13.75
C VAL A 60 27.20 4.84 13.99
N ASP A 61 27.66 5.09 15.20
CA ASP A 61 28.39 6.31 15.53
C ASP A 61 29.66 6.38 14.67
N SER A 62 29.65 7.31 13.71
CA SER A 62 30.74 7.52 12.77
C SER A 62 32.04 7.93 13.47
N ASN A 63 31.99 8.50 14.68
CA ASN A 63 33.19 8.81 15.47
C ASN A 63 33.82 7.55 16.07
N TYR A 64 33.01 6.57 16.44
CA TYR A 64 33.50 5.27 16.92
C TYR A 64 34.23 4.53 15.80
N VAL A 65 33.64 4.48 14.60
CA VAL A 65 34.27 3.85 13.42
C VAL A 65 35.57 4.56 13.02
N LYS A 66 35.63 5.89 13.13
CA LYS A 66 36.86 6.63 12.84
C LYS A 66 37.98 6.31 13.83
N LYS A 67 37.68 6.17 15.13
CA LYS A 67 38.68 5.76 16.13
C LYS A 67 39.18 4.35 15.86
N GLU A 68 38.27 3.39 15.66
CA GLU A 68 38.62 1.99 15.41
C GLU A 68 39.38 1.77 14.10
N LYS A 69 39.25 2.66 13.11
CA LYS A 69 40.00 2.62 11.84
C LYS A 69 41.34 3.36 11.89
N LEU A 70 41.59 4.17 12.91
CA LEU A 70 42.81 4.98 13.07
C LEU A 70 43.81 4.35 14.06
N ASP A 71 43.40 3.35 14.83
CA ASP A 71 44.27 2.44 15.58
C ASP A 71 44.72 1.25 14.71
#